data_AF-A0A255YEQ0-F1
#
_entry.id   AF-A0A255YEQ0-F1
#
_cell.length_a   1.000
_cell.length_b   1.000
_cell.length_c   1.000
_cell.angle_alpha   90.00
_cell.angle_beta   90.00
_cell.angle_gamma   90.00
#
_symmetry.space_group_name_H-M   'P 1'
#
loop_
_entity.id
_entity.type
_entity.pdbx_description
1 polymer ?
#
loop_
_entity_poly.entity_id
_entity_poly.type
_entity_poly.pdbx_seq_one_letter_code
_entity_poly.pdbx_strand_id
1 'polypeptide(L)'
;MAGITKRRRRAVAAARAGVGTRFRAQGRTIGLGLDCVGVALLAAAGAGVRLAPVPAYALGGLHDDLLAATLRALGCRRVRRAKAGDLVEFALAPGHRHLAVMSDRGIIHAHAGLGRVVEGPAPDDWPVVAHWALPGVR
;
A
#
# COMPACT_ATOMS: atom_id res chain seq x y z
N MET A 1 -5.00 10.95 -22.43
CA MET A 1 -4.56 10.37 -21.14
C MET A 1 -5.11 11.22 -20.01
N ALA A 2 -6.14 10.74 -19.30
CA ALA A 2 -6.73 11.48 -18.18
C ALA A 2 -5.67 11.74 -17.11
N GLY A 3 -5.32 13.01 -16.88
CA GLY A 3 -4.32 13.40 -15.90
C GLY A 3 -4.64 12.86 -14.51
N ILE A 4 -3.64 12.31 -13.83
CA ILE A 4 -3.75 11.89 -12.44
C ILE A 4 -4.22 13.07 -11.57
N THR A 5 -5.13 12.85 -10.62
CA THR A 5 -5.64 13.94 -9.77
C THR A 5 -4.56 14.44 -8.80
N LYS A 6 -4.69 15.68 -8.28
CA LYS A 6 -3.74 16.25 -7.29
C LYS A 6 -3.58 15.34 -6.06
N ARG A 7 -4.69 14.72 -5.59
CA ARG A 7 -4.67 13.79 -4.44
C ARG A 7 -3.81 12.56 -4.73
N ARG A 8 -4.01 11.93 -5.89
CA ARG A 8 -3.24 10.76 -6.31
C ARG A 8 -1.75 11.06 -6.45
N ARG A 9 -1.36 12.20 -7.03
CA ARG A 9 0.05 12.62 -7.07
C ARG A 9 0.68 12.73 -5.69
N ARG A 10 -0.04 13.31 -4.72
CA ARG A 10 0.46 13.41 -3.35
C ARG A 10 0.54 12.05 -2.65
N ALA A 11 -0.38 11.13 -2.94
CA ALA A 11 -0.31 9.77 -2.43
C ALA A 11 0.99 9.07 -2.87
N VAL A 12 1.30 9.15 -4.17
CA VAL A 12 2.56 8.60 -4.72
C VAL A 12 3.77 9.32 -4.12
N ALA A 13 3.76 10.65 -4.05
CA ALA A 13 4.87 11.41 -3.47
C ALA A 13 5.14 11.04 -2.01
N ALA A 14 4.09 10.87 -1.20
CA ALA A 14 4.22 10.46 0.20
C ALA A 14 4.74 9.02 0.33
N ALA A 15 4.29 8.09 -0.51
CA ALA A 15 4.84 6.75 -0.55
C ALA A 15 6.33 6.75 -0.95
N ARG A 16 6.70 7.56 -1.96
CA ARG A 16 8.09 7.73 -2.42
C ARG A 16 9.00 8.29 -1.35
N ALA A 17 8.52 9.19 -0.49
CA ALA A 17 9.30 9.69 0.64
C ALA A 17 9.73 8.58 1.62
N GLY A 18 9.05 7.43 1.62
CA GLY A 18 9.42 6.25 2.40
C GLY A 18 10.50 5.38 1.75
N VAL A 19 10.79 5.52 0.46
CA VAL A 19 11.78 4.68 -0.26
C VAL A 19 13.14 4.76 0.42
N GLY A 20 13.78 3.59 0.60
CA GLY A 20 15.03 3.45 1.35
C GLY A 20 14.86 3.25 2.86
N THR A 21 13.68 3.55 3.43
CA THR A 21 13.42 3.28 4.86
C THR A 21 13.48 1.78 5.13
N ARG A 22 14.12 1.38 6.23
CA ARG A 22 14.25 -0.03 6.62
C ARG A 22 12.89 -0.71 6.78
N PHE A 23 12.84 -2.00 6.45
CA PHE A 23 11.68 -2.82 6.73
C PHE A 23 11.60 -3.07 8.25
N ARG A 24 10.42 -2.81 8.83
CA ARG A 24 10.11 -3.17 10.22
C ARG A 24 8.64 -3.51 10.31
N ALA A 25 8.32 -4.72 10.81
CA ALA A 25 6.94 -5.11 11.06
C ALA A 25 6.25 -4.09 11.96
N GLN A 26 5.04 -3.67 11.57
CA GLN A 26 4.27 -2.60 12.20
C GLN A 26 4.97 -1.22 12.23
N GLY A 27 6.01 -1.02 11.44
CA GLY A 27 6.73 0.25 11.32
C GLY A 27 5.87 1.35 10.69
N ARG A 28 5.97 2.58 11.21
CA ARG A 28 5.16 3.74 10.80
C ARG A 28 5.97 5.01 10.52
N THR A 29 7.30 4.95 10.60
CA THR A 29 8.12 6.16 10.62
C THR A 29 9.20 6.09 9.55
N ILE A 30 9.17 7.05 8.63
CA ILE A 30 10.21 7.23 7.59
C ILE A 30 11.58 7.36 8.27
N GLY A 31 12.59 6.71 7.71
CA GLY A 31 13.95 6.68 8.26
C GLY A 31 14.17 5.69 9.42
N LEU A 32 13.13 5.31 10.18
CA LEU A 32 13.24 4.34 11.27
C LEU A 32 12.78 2.93 10.88
N GLY A 33 11.61 2.83 10.25
CA GLY A 33 11.02 1.53 9.92
C GLY A 33 9.62 1.63 9.36
N LEU A 34 9.36 0.90 8.27
CA LEU A 34 8.06 0.77 7.63
C LEU A 34 7.79 -0.70 7.25
N ASP A 35 6.52 -1.10 7.27
CA ASP A 35 6.05 -2.29 6.56
C ASP A 35 5.08 -1.91 5.43
N CYS A 36 4.49 -2.91 4.77
CA CYS A 36 3.62 -2.70 3.62
C CYS A 36 2.38 -1.86 3.96
N VAL A 37 1.79 -2.05 5.13
CA VAL A 37 0.69 -1.22 5.63
C VAL A 37 1.18 0.19 5.97
N GLY A 38 2.35 0.33 6.58
CA GLY A 38 2.98 1.63 6.84
C GLY A 38 3.14 2.47 5.56
N VAL A 39 3.57 1.85 4.45
CA VAL A 39 3.64 2.52 3.14
C VAL A 39 2.24 2.92 2.62
N ALA A 40 1.24 2.05 2.77
CA ALA A 40 -0.14 2.38 2.41
C ALA A 40 -0.71 3.56 3.24
N LEU A 41 -0.38 3.61 4.53
CA LEU A 41 -0.75 4.71 5.43
C LEU A 41 -0.10 6.03 5.02
N LEU A 42 1.17 6.02 4.61
CA LEU A 42 1.84 7.21 4.06
C LEU A 42 1.12 7.72 2.81
N ALA A 43 0.74 6.82 1.89
CA ALA A 43 0.00 7.20 0.69
C ALA A 43 -1.37 7.81 1.02
N ALA A 44 -2.11 7.21 1.97
CA ALA A 44 -3.38 7.74 2.45
C ALA A 44 -3.21 9.14 3.07
N ALA A 45 -2.21 9.34 3.93
CA ALA A 45 -1.89 10.63 4.51
C ALA A 45 -1.58 11.69 3.43
N GLY A 46 -0.75 11.34 2.43
CA GLY A 46 -0.46 12.22 1.29
C GLY A 46 -1.70 12.56 0.45
N ALA A 47 -2.61 11.61 0.28
CA ALA A 47 -3.91 11.86 -0.37
C ALA A 47 -4.82 12.81 0.43
N GLY A 48 -4.49 13.09 1.70
CA GLY A 48 -5.30 13.87 2.61
C GLY A 48 -6.44 13.05 3.22
N VAL A 49 -6.23 11.74 3.35
CA VAL A 49 -7.16 10.80 3.99
C VAL A 49 -6.68 10.58 5.43
N ARG A 50 -7.56 10.84 6.40
CA ARG A 50 -7.34 10.47 7.79
C ARG A 50 -7.93 9.08 7.99
N LEU A 51 -7.07 8.10 8.22
CA LEU A 51 -7.47 6.74 8.53
C LEU A 51 -7.61 6.58 10.04
N ALA A 52 -8.56 5.76 10.47
CA ALA A 52 -8.63 5.32 11.86
C ALA A 52 -7.33 4.58 12.24
N PRO A 53 -6.96 4.53 13.54
CA PRO A 53 -5.83 3.74 13.98
C PRO A 53 -5.96 2.30 13.46
N VAL A 54 -4.90 1.78 12.86
CA VAL A 54 -4.86 0.40 12.42
C VAL A 54 -4.57 -0.47 13.65
N PRO A 55 -5.44 -1.44 14.01
CA PRO A 55 -5.17 -2.37 15.10
C PRO A 55 -3.85 -3.13 14.89
N ALA A 56 -3.30 -3.70 15.97
CA ALA A 56 -2.15 -4.60 15.84
C ALA A 56 -2.51 -5.78 14.92
N TYR A 57 -1.58 -6.16 14.05
CA TYR A 57 -1.74 -7.27 13.12
C TYR A 57 -0.42 -8.04 12.97
N ALA A 58 -0.55 -9.30 12.57
CA ALA A 58 0.56 -10.08 12.05
C ALA A 58 0.64 -9.87 10.52
N LEU A 59 1.85 -9.84 9.97
CA LEU A 59 2.07 -9.76 8.52
C LEU A 59 1.79 -11.09 7.79
N GLY A 60 1.42 -12.13 8.55
CA GLY A 60 1.04 -13.44 8.05
C GLY A 60 -0.01 -14.09 8.95
N GLY A 61 -0.60 -15.19 8.48
CA GLY A 61 -1.66 -15.95 9.15
C GLY A 61 -3.00 -15.84 8.43
N LEU A 62 -3.94 -16.74 8.75
CA LEU A 62 -5.23 -16.87 8.07
C LEU A 62 -6.20 -15.74 8.43
N HIS A 63 -5.91 -14.53 7.95
CA HIS A 63 -6.68 -13.31 8.20
C HIS A 63 -6.96 -12.54 6.90
N ASP A 64 -7.00 -13.24 5.76
CA ASP A 64 -7.12 -12.64 4.44
C ASP A 64 -8.33 -11.69 4.34
N ASP A 65 -9.46 -12.08 4.92
CA ASP A 65 -10.67 -11.28 4.93
C ASP A 65 -10.57 -10.04 5.83
N LEU A 66 -9.71 -10.07 6.86
CA LEU A 66 -9.52 -8.96 7.78
C LEU A 66 -8.91 -7.76 7.08
N LEU A 67 -7.93 -7.97 6.19
CA LEU A 67 -7.32 -6.87 5.43
C LEU A 67 -8.36 -6.21 4.52
N ALA A 68 -9.08 -7.01 3.73
CA ALA A 68 -10.10 -6.50 2.81
C ALA A 68 -11.24 -5.79 3.56
N ALA A 69 -11.68 -6.33 4.70
CA ALA A 69 -12.66 -5.69 5.56
C ALA A 69 -12.16 -4.37 6.15
N THR A 70 -10.91 -4.33 6.61
CA THR A 70 -10.26 -3.12 7.14
C THR A 70 -10.17 -2.04 6.06
N LEU A 71 -9.72 -2.38 4.85
CA LEU A 71 -9.65 -1.44 3.73
C LEU A 71 -11.03 -0.85 3.38
N ARG A 72 -12.09 -1.68 3.39
CA ARG A 72 -13.48 -1.21 3.19
C ARG A 72 -13.93 -0.29 4.33
N ALA A 73 -13.69 -0.65 5.59
CA ALA A 73 -14.06 0.16 6.75
C ALA A 73 -13.33 1.52 6.75
N LEU A 74 -12.11 1.55 6.22
CA LEU A 74 -11.32 2.75 5.97
C LEU A 74 -11.80 3.57 4.76
N GLY A 75 -12.85 3.14 4.06
CA GLY A 75 -13.44 3.83 2.91
C GLY A 75 -12.74 3.56 1.58
N CYS A 76 -11.79 2.62 1.53
CA CYS A 76 -11.18 2.22 0.27
C CYS A 76 -12.21 1.45 -0.56
N ARG A 77 -12.20 1.70 -1.87
CA ARG A 77 -13.12 1.03 -2.81
C ARG A 77 -12.36 0.10 -3.73
N ARG A 78 -12.90 -1.10 -3.96
CA ARG A 78 -12.39 -1.97 -5.01
C ARG A 78 -12.56 -1.30 -6.37
N VAL A 79 -11.52 -1.40 -7.21
CA VAL A 79 -11.51 -0.91 -8.59
C VAL A 79 -10.99 -2.00 -9.52
N ARG A 80 -11.41 -1.96 -10.79
CA ARG A 80 -11.03 -2.99 -11.77
C ARG A 80 -9.58 -2.84 -12.26
N ARG A 81 -9.07 -1.61 -12.29
CA ARG A 81 -7.69 -1.29 -12.68
C ARG A 81 -7.16 -0.23 -11.72
N ALA A 82 -6.03 -0.51 -11.08
CA ALA A 82 -5.33 0.48 -10.29
C ALA A 82 -4.80 1.61 -11.19
N LYS A 83 -4.87 2.83 -10.67
CA LYS A 83 -4.13 3.99 -11.19
C LYS A 83 -3.03 4.34 -10.20
N ALA A 84 -2.05 5.13 -10.61
CA ALA A 84 -1.05 5.63 -9.68
C ALA A 84 -1.71 6.33 -8.45
N GLY A 85 -1.22 6.00 -7.27
CA GLY A 85 -1.77 6.36 -5.96
C GLY A 85 -2.83 5.42 -5.40
N ASP A 86 -3.30 4.42 -6.15
CA ASP A 86 -4.13 3.32 -5.61
C ASP A 86 -3.26 2.27 -4.92
N LEU A 87 -3.90 1.40 -4.13
CA LEU A 87 -3.26 0.24 -3.53
C LEU A 87 -3.49 -1.00 -4.39
N VAL A 88 -2.52 -1.90 -4.37
CA VAL A 88 -2.63 -3.27 -4.90
C VAL A 88 -2.39 -4.24 -3.76
N GLU A 89 -3.26 -5.23 -3.67
CA GLU A 89 -3.17 -6.33 -2.72
C GLU A 89 -2.72 -7.60 -3.46
N PHE A 90 -1.68 -8.24 -2.94
CA PHE A 90 -1.11 -9.48 -3.45
C PHE A 90 -1.24 -10.62 -2.43
N ALA A 91 -1.27 -11.87 -2.92
CA ALA A 91 -1.18 -13.07 -2.10
C ALA A 91 0.19 -13.75 -2.33
N LEU A 92 1.18 -13.47 -1.49
CA LEU A 92 2.55 -13.97 -1.73
C LEU A 92 2.74 -15.42 -1.25
N ALA A 93 1.95 -15.83 -0.26
CA ALA A 93 1.89 -17.20 0.26
C ALA A 93 0.53 -17.40 0.95
N PRO A 94 0.14 -18.64 1.30
CA PRO A 94 -1.08 -18.89 2.07
C PRO A 94 -1.11 -18.06 3.37
N GLY A 95 -2.16 -17.26 3.54
CA GLY A 95 -2.31 -16.34 4.69
C GLY A 95 -1.36 -15.14 4.70
N HIS A 96 -0.66 -14.85 3.60
CA HIS A 96 0.30 -13.74 3.52
C HIS A 96 -0.16 -12.74 2.47
N ARG A 97 -0.91 -11.74 2.93
CA ARG A 97 -1.31 -10.59 2.11
C ARG A 97 -0.23 -9.52 2.13
N HIS A 98 0.01 -8.93 0.96
CA HIS A 98 0.98 -7.87 0.80
C HIS A 98 0.36 -6.66 0.12
N LEU A 99 0.61 -5.46 0.66
CA LEU A 99 0.14 -4.21 0.07
C LEU A 99 1.27 -3.46 -0.62
N ALA A 100 0.94 -2.86 -1.76
CA ALA A 100 1.80 -1.92 -2.44
C ALA A 100 1.00 -0.71 -2.95
N VAL A 101 1.68 0.41 -3.12
CA VAL A 101 1.12 1.62 -3.75
C VAL A 101 1.50 1.60 -5.22
N MET A 102 0.52 1.67 -6.12
CA MET A 102 0.75 1.79 -7.55
C MET A 102 1.40 3.14 -7.87
N SER A 103 2.45 3.14 -8.68
CA SER A 103 3.12 4.34 -9.19
C SER A 103 3.23 4.31 -10.71
N ASP A 104 3.78 5.35 -11.31
CA ASP A 104 4.14 5.38 -12.73
C ASP A 104 5.32 4.45 -13.10
N ARG A 105 6.01 3.85 -12.11
CA ARG A 105 7.16 2.95 -12.31
C ARG A 105 6.86 1.48 -11.94
N GLY A 106 5.61 1.19 -11.57
CA GLY A 106 5.18 -0.11 -11.04
C GLY A 106 4.58 0.05 -9.66
N ILE A 107 5.26 -0.46 -8.63
CA ILE A 107 4.79 -0.47 -7.25
C ILE A 107 5.82 0.10 -6.28
N ILE A 108 5.33 0.70 -5.21
CA ILE A 108 6.11 1.12 -4.03
C ILE A 108 5.66 0.28 -2.85
N HIS A 109 6.58 -0.44 -2.21
CA HIS A 109 6.26 -1.31 -1.08
C HIS A 109 7.45 -1.52 -0.14
N ALA A 110 7.17 -1.90 1.10
CA ALA A 110 8.20 -2.38 2.02
C ALA A 110 8.51 -3.84 1.69
N HIS A 111 9.74 -4.11 1.23
CA HIS A 111 10.16 -5.43 0.83
C HIS A 111 10.94 -6.10 1.98
N ALA A 112 10.39 -7.18 2.55
CA ALA A 112 11.01 -7.89 3.66
C ALA A 112 12.39 -8.49 3.29
N GLY A 113 12.49 -9.23 2.18
CA GLY A 113 13.75 -9.80 1.71
C GLY A 113 14.87 -8.80 1.40
N LEU A 114 14.55 -7.61 0.87
CA LEU A 114 15.51 -6.53 0.63
C LEU A 114 15.72 -5.61 1.86
N GLY A 115 14.97 -5.84 2.94
CA GLY A 115 15.08 -5.11 4.21
C GLY A 115 14.71 -3.62 4.15
N ARG A 116 13.99 -3.16 3.12
CA ARG A 116 13.66 -1.73 2.93
C ARG A 116 12.45 -1.49 2.02
N VAL A 117 11.97 -0.24 2.02
CA VAL A 117 11.00 0.25 1.04
C VAL A 117 11.68 0.47 -0.31
N VAL A 118 11.07 -0.04 -1.37
CA VAL A 118 11.57 0.04 -2.75
C VAL A 118 10.47 0.50 -3.71
N GLU A 119 10.88 1.02 -4.86
CA GLU A 119 10.01 1.31 -6.00
C GLU A 119 10.54 0.57 -7.24
N GLY A 120 9.67 -0.13 -7.96
CA GLY A 120 10.04 -0.88 -9.16
C GLY A 120 8.87 -1.63 -9.76
N PRO A 121 9.08 -2.41 -10.84
CA PRO A 121 8.03 -3.25 -11.39
C PRO A 121 7.52 -4.25 -10.34
N ALA A 122 6.22 -4.55 -10.38
CA ALA A 122 5.70 -5.69 -9.63
C ALA A 122 6.23 -6.97 -10.27
N PRO A 123 6.69 -7.97 -9.49
CA PRO A 123 7.03 -9.27 -10.04
C PRO A 123 5.83 -9.90 -10.76
N ASP A 124 6.07 -10.49 -11.93
CA ASP A 124 5.02 -11.06 -12.78
C ASP A 124 4.31 -12.27 -12.15
N ASP A 125 4.98 -12.94 -11.22
CA ASP A 125 4.50 -14.12 -10.51
C ASP A 125 3.70 -13.79 -9.24
N TRP A 126 3.56 -12.50 -8.87
CA TRP A 126 2.79 -12.10 -7.69
C TRP A 126 1.29 -12.07 -7.98
N PRO A 127 0.49 -12.98 -7.37
CA PRO A 127 -0.95 -13.05 -7.62
C PRO A 127 -1.66 -11.80 -7.09
N VAL A 128 -2.31 -11.05 -7.98
CA VAL A 128 -3.14 -9.90 -7.61
C VAL A 128 -4.49 -10.38 -7.07
N VAL A 129 -4.82 -9.91 -5.87
CA VAL A 129 -6.09 -10.21 -5.19
C VAL A 129 -7.12 -9.12 -5.46
N ALA A 130 -6.68 -7.87 -5.40
CA ALA A 130 -7.54 -6.70 -5.57
C ALA A 130 -6.75 -5.43 -5.84
N HIS A 131 -7.43 -4.47 -6.46
CA HIS A 131 -6.99 -3.08 -6.50
C HIS A 131 -7.95 -2.22 -5.67
N TRP A 132 -7.39 -1.25 -4.95
CA TRP A 132 -8.13 -0.43 -4.01
C TRP A 132 -7.85 1.06 -4.26
N ALA A 133 -8.90 1.82 -4.56
CA ALA A 133 -8.83 3.27 -4.57
C ALA A 133 -8.93 3.81 -3.15
N LEU A 134 -8.00 4.70 -2.78
CA LEU A 134 -8.04 5.41 -1.51
C LEU A 134 -9.30 6.32 -1.42
N PRO A 135 -9.82 6.58 -0.21
CA PRO A 135 -10.97 7.47 -0.04
C PRO A 135 -10.77 8.84 -0.69
N GLY A 136 -11.83 9.36 -1.32
CA GLY A 136 -11.81 10.72 -1.87
C GLY A 136 -10.91 10.92 -3.10
N VAL A 137 -10.25 9.86 -3.62
CA VAL A 137 -9.63 9.90 -4.95
C VAL A 137 -10.70 9.52 -5.98
N ARG A 138 -10.97 10.42 -6.93
CA ARG A 138 -11.81 10.15 -8.11
C ARG A 138 -10.91 9.87 -9.32
#